data_AF-A0A7S1AQB8-F1
#
_entry.id   AF-A0A7S1AQB8-F1
#
_cell.length_a   1.000
_cell.length_b   1.000
_cell.length_c   1.000
_cell.angle_alpha   90.00
_cell.angle_beta   90.00
_cell.angle_gamma   90.00
#
_symmetry.space_group_name_H-M   'P 1'
#
loop_
_entity.id
_entity.type
_entity.pdbx_description
1 polymer ?
#
loop_
_entity_poly.entity_id
_entity_poly.type
_entity_poly.pdbx_seq_one_letter_code
_entity_poly.pdbx_strand_id
1 'polypeptide(L)'
;TEEEQVSCIRAGKYLMKEECWKDVSSVARDFVLKLLVVDESVRLTAQAALEHPWISRRCESKTPSSIDGGVVRALKRFAGTTRFRRACLLLMAWCLNNEERKK
;
A
#
# COMPACT_ATOMS: atom_id res chain seq x y z
N THR A 1 -28.16 14.83 8.86
CA THR A 1 -27.31 15.94 9.35
C THR A 1 -25.97 15.40 9.82
N GLU A 2 -24.94 16.24 10.02
CA GLU A 2 -23.61 15.78 10.48
C GLU A 2 -23.69 15.00 11.80
N GLU A 3 -24.61 15.39 12.68
CA GLU A 3 -24.88 14.71 13.96
C GLU A 3 -25.31 13.25 13.79
N GLU A 4 -26.19 12.97 12.83
CA GLU A 4 -26.64 11.61 12.51
C GLU A 4 -25.49 10.77 11.95
N GLN A 5 -24.62 11.37 11.13
CA GLN A 5 -23.46 10.68 10.55
C GLN A 5 -22.46 10.29 11.64
N VAL A 6 -22.12 11.21 12.55
CA VAL A 6 -21.24 10.93 13.69
C VAL A 6 -21.84 9.84 14.58
N SER A 7 -23.16 9.87 14.81
CA SER A 7 -23.87 8.82 15.55
C SER A 7 -23.74 7.44 14.88
N CYS A 8 -23.95 7.36 13.57
CA CYS A 8 -23.79 6.12 12.81
C CYS A 8 -22.35 5.59 12.82
N ILE A 9 -21.35 6.48 12.73
CA ILE A 9 -19.92 6.11 12.81
C ILE A 9 -19.60 5.50 14.17
N ARG A 10 -20.02 6.17 15.26
CA ARG A 10 -19.80 5.67 16.63
C ARG A 10 -20.48 4.34 16.88
N ALA A 11 -21.66 4.14 16.30
CA ALA A 11 -22.40 2.89 16.42
C ALA A 11 -21.90 1.78 15.46
N GLY A 12 -20.95 2.08 14.56
CA GLY A 12 -20.51 1.14 13.52
C GLY A 12 -21.62 0.72 12.56
N LYS A 13 -22.65 1.56 12.38
CA LYS A 13 -23.78 1.27 11.51
C LYS A 13 -23.45 1.64 10.06
N TYR A 14 -23.26 0.64 9.23
CA TYR A 14 -23.05 0.78 7.78
C TYR A 14 -23.88 -0.25 7.02
N LEU A 15 -24.14 0.05 5.75
CA LEU A 15 -24.89 -0.81 4.84
C LEU A 15 -23.99 -1.18 3.65
N MET A 16 -23.68 -2.46 3.50
CA MET A 16 -23.09 -2.99 2.28
C MET A 16 -24.19 -3.27 1.26
N LYS A 17 -24.59 -2.25 0.50
CA LYS A 17 -25.60 -2.39 -0.56
C LYS A 17 -25.14 -3.40 -1.62
N GLU A 18 -25.88 -4.48 -1.80
CA GLU A 18 -25.48 -5.55 -2.74
C GLU A 18 -25.24 -5.04 -4.16
N GLU A 19 -26.04 -4.08 -4.64
CA GLU A 19 -25.87 -3.48 -5.97
C GLU A 19 -24.49 -2.86 -6.18
N CYS A 20 -23.95 -2.20 -5.16
CA CYS A 20 -22.64 -1.56 -5.20
C CYS A 20 -21.50 -2.55 -4.97
N TRP A 21 -21.78 -3.64 -4.24
CA TRP A 21 -20.77 -4.60 -3.83
C TRP A 21 -20.77 -5.87 -4.67
N LYS A 22 -21.70 -6.07 -5.62
CA LYS A 22 -21.88 -7.31 -6.40
C LYS A 22 -20.59 -7.85 -7.01
N ASP A 23 -19.77 -6.97 -7.57
CA ASP A 23 -18.53 -7.33 -8.29
C ASP A 23 -17.30 -7.38 -7.36
N VAL A 24 -17.47 -7.05 -6.08
CA VAL A 24 -16.39 -7.06 -5.09
C VAL A 24 -16.16 -8.49 -4.58
N SER A 25 -14.91 -8.94 -4.57
CA SER A 25 -14.59 -10.28 -4.09
C SER A 25 -14.93 -10.46 -2.61
N SER A 26 -15.33 -11.68 -2.22
CA SER A 26 -15.63 -12.01 -0.82
C SER A 26 -14.46 -11.68 0.11
N VAL A 27 -13.23 -11.92 -0.33
CA VAL A 27 -12.00 -11.63 0.41
C VAL A 27 -11.80 -10.12 0.62
N ALA A 28 -12.20 -9.28 -0.34
CA ALA A 28 -12.18 -7.83 -0.20
C ALA A 28 -13.25 -7.33 0.78
N ARG A 29 -14.45 -7.94 0.76
CA ARG A 29 -15.52 -7.61 1.71
C ARG A 29 -15.09 -7.96 3.14
N ASP A 30 -14.54 -9.16 3.35
CA ASP A 30 -14.01 -9.61 4.64
C ASP A 30 -12.92 -8.67 5.19
N PHE A 31 -12.01 -8.21 4.33
CA PHE A 31 -11.00 -7.22 4.70
C PHE A 31 -11.62 -5.93 5.26
N VAL A 32 -12.60 -5.36 4.56
CA VAL A 32 -13.26 -4.11 4.96
C VAL A 32 -14.04 -4.31 6.26
N LEU A 33 -14.74 -5.42 6.41
CA LEU A 33 -15.50 -5.74 7.64
C LEU A 33 -14.59 -5.78 8.87
N LYS A 34 -13.40 -6.37 8.75
CA LYS A 34 -12.45 -6.46 9.87
C LYS A 34 -11.76 -5.12 10.20
N LEU A 35 -11.72 -4.18 9.26
CA LEU A 35 -11.26 -2.81 9.50
C LEU A 35 -12.34 -1.94 10.16
N LEU A 36 -13.61 -2.18 9.85
CA LEU A 36 -14.76 -1.42 10.37
C LEU A 36 -15.30 -1.96 11.71
N VAL A 37 -14.49 -2.70 12.47
CA VAL A 37 -14.88 -3.17 13.81
C VAL A 37 -14.78 -2.02 14.81
N VAL A 38 -15.85 -1.79 15.58
CA VAL A 38 -15.93 -0.66 16.54
C VAL A 38 -14.91 -0.82 17.67
N ASP A 39 -14.80 -2.03 18.24
CA ASP A 39 -13.83 -2.37 19.27
C ASP A 39 -12.41 -2.40 18.68
N GLU A 40 -11.53 -1.57 19.23
CA GLU A 40 -10.15 -1.40 18.79
C GLU A 40 -9.28 -2.64 19.07
N SER A 41 -9.60 -3.42 20.10
CA SER A 41 -8.79 -4.57 20.52
C SER A 41 -8.88 -5.74 19.53
N VAL A 42 -10.03 -5.86 18.87
CA VAL A 42 -10.32 -6.86 17.84
C VAL A 42 -10.20 -6.30 16.43
N ARG A 43 -10.11 -4.97 16.28
CA ARG A 43 -9.91 -4.32 14.98
C ARG A 43 -8.55 -4.72 14.42
N LEU A 44 -8.54 -4.97 13.11
CA LEU A 44 -7.33 -5.32 12.40
C LEU A 44 -6.28 -4.20 12.49
N THR A 45 -5.09 -4.54 13.00
CA THR A 45 -3.94 -3.63 13.02
C THR A 45 -3.38 -3.42 11.63
N ALA A 46 -2.66 -2.32 11.39
CA ALA A 46 -2.06 -2.04 10.09
C ALA A 46 -1.13 -3.18 9.61
N GLN A 47 -0.35 -3.78 10.52
CA GLN A 47 0.53 -4.90 10.19
C GLN A 47 -0.27 -6.14 9.79
N ALA A 48 -1.26 -6.54 10.58
CA ALA A 48 -2.09 -7.69 10.25
C ALA A 48 -2.94 -7.45 8.99
N ALA A 49 -3.28 -6.19 8.68
CA ALA A 49 -4.00 -5.82 7.46
C ALA A 49 -3.15 -6.02 6.19
N LEU A 50 -1.84 -5.78 6.27
CA LEU A 50 -0.91 -6.07 5.17
C LEU A 50 -0.80 -7.57 4.89
N GLU A 51 -0.93 -8.40 5.92
CA GLU A 51 -0.87 -9.86 5.80
C GLU A 51 -2.18 -10.48 5.28
N HIS A 52 -3.28 -9.71 5.30
CA HIS A 52 -4.59 -10.19 4.88
C HIS A 52 -4.58 -10.69 3.42
N PRO A 53 -5.23 -11.82 3.09
CA PRO A 53 -5.22 -12.42 1.74
C PRO A 53 -5.65 -11.49 0.61
N TRP A 54 -6.43 -10.45 0.91
CA TRP A 54 -6.80 -9.43 -0.09
C TRP A 54 -5.60 -8.60 -0.57
N ILE A 55 -4.68 -8.27 0.35
CA ILE A 55 -3.47 -7.51 0.09
C ILE A 55 -2.32 -8.44 -0.31
N SER A 56 -2.06 -9.48 0.49
CA SER A 56 -0.89 -10.36 0.31
C SER A 56 -0.90 -11.11 -1.02
N ARG A 57 -2.08 -11.53 -1.52
CA ARG A 57 -2.18 -12.17 -2.86
C ARG A 57 -1.80 -11.27 -4.02
N ARG A 58 -1.90 -9.94 -3.89
CA ARG A 58 -1.39 -9.02 -4.91
C ARG A 58 0.13 -8.90 -4.88
N CYS A 59 0.73 -9.04 -3.69
CA CYS A 59 2.18 -9.09 -3.53
C CYS A 59 2.76 -10.43 -4.03
N GLU A 60 1.97 -11.50 -3.99
CA GLU A 60 2.29 -12.81 -4.59
C GLU A 60 2.06 -12.81 -6.12
N SER A 61 2.54 -11.80 -6.85
CA SER A 61 2.70 -11.99 -8.30
C SER A 61 3.67 -13.14 -8.50
N LYS A 62 3.15 -14.34 -8.80
CA LYS A 62 3.91 -15.58 -9.04
C LYS A 62 4.84 -15.50 -10.24
N THR A 63 4.84 -14.39 -10.95
CA THR A 63 5.90 -14.06 -11.90
C THR A 63 7.13 -13.66 -11.09
N PRO A 64 8.25 -14.41 -11.16
CA PRO A 64 9.52 -13.86 -10.70
C PRO A 64 9.76 -12.62 -11.55
N SER A 65 9.49 -11.45 -10.98
CA SER A 65 9.86 -10.16 -11.55
C SER A 65 11.37 -10.18 -11.63
N SER A 66 11.93 -10.63 -12.76
CA SER A 66 13.37 -10.68 -12.92
C SER A 66 13.86 -9.25 -12.78
N ILE A 67 14.58 -8.96 -11.71
CA ILE A 67 15.20 -7.65 -11.54
C ILE A 67 16.12 -7.47 -12.76
N ASP A 68 15.89 -6.40 -13.50
CA ASP A 68 16.70 -6.11 -14.69
C ASP A 68 18.19 -6.10 -14.32
N GLY A 69 19.00 -6.80 -15.12
CA GLY A 69 20.42 -6.92 -14.87
C GLY A 69 21.16 -5.57 -14.90
N GLY A 70 20.62 -4.58 -15.61
CA GLY A 70 21.08 -3.19 -15.59
C GLY A 70 20.92 -2.54 -14.23
N VAL A 71 19.79 -2.74 -13.56
CA VAL A 71 19.54 -2.27 -12.18
C VAL A 71 20.54 -2.88 -11.21
N VAL A 72 20.79 -4.19 -11.31
CA VAL A 72 21.79 -4.87 -10.45
C VAL A 72 23.19 -4.30 -10.68
N ARG A 73 23.60 -4.08 -11.94
CA ARG A 73 24.89 -3.46 -12.27
C ARG A 73 24.97 -2.02 -11.76
N ALA A 74 23.89 -1.24 -11.86
CA ALA A 74 23.83 0.13 -11.36
C ALA A 74 23.96 0.19 -9.84
N LEU A 75 23.32 -0.73 -9.10
CA LEU A 75 23.47 -0.86 -7.64
C LEU A 75 24.90 -1.21 -7.25
N LYS A 76 25.54 -2.17 -7.94
CA LYS A 76 26.96 -2.49 -7.73
C LYS A 76 27.87 -1.27 -7.98
N ARG A 77 27.62 -0.52 -9.06
CA ARG A 77 28.36 0.72 -9.37
C ARG A 77 28.16 1.78 -8.28
N PHE A 78 26.92 1.96 -7.81
CA PHE A 78 26.59 2.91 -6.75
C PHE A 78 27.34 2.59 -5.46
N ALA A 79 27.39 1.31 -5.07
CA ALA A 79 28.12 0.85 -3.89
C ALA A 79 29.62 1.21 -3.96
N GLY A 80 30.23 1.13 -5.15
CA GLY A 80 31.64 1.48 -5.39
C GLY A 80 31.93 2.96 -5.63
N THR A 81 30.96 3.87 -5.57
CA THR A 81 31.18 5.31 -5.80
C THR A 81 31.66 6.06 -4.55
N THR A 82 32.35 7.20 -4.75
CA THR A 82 32.87 8.03 -3.65
C THR A 82 31.75 8.62 -2.78
N ARG A 83 32.04 8.93 -1.52
CA ARG A 83 31.06 9.51 -0.58
C ARG A 83 30.38 10.77 -1.12
N PHE A 84 31.16 11.66 -1.73
CA PHE A 84 30.65 12.88 -2.35
C PHE A 84 29.70 12.59 -3.51
N ARG A 85 30.10 11.71 -4.44
CA ARG A 85 29.26 11.36 -5.59
C ARG A 85 27.96 10.67 -5.15
N ARG A 86 28.01 9.83 -4.10
CA ARG A 86 26.80 9.24 -3.49
C ARG A 86 25.88 10.30 -2.92
N ALA A 87 26.42 11.30 -2.21
CA ALA A 87 25.62 12.40 -1.67
C ALA A 87 24.93 13.20 -2.77
N CYS A 88 25.63 13.54 -3.86
CA CYS A 88 25.02 14.21 -5.00
C CYS A 88 23.93 13.35 -5.66
N LEU A 89 24.17 12.05 -5.88
CA LEU A 89 23.19 11.13 -6.45
C LEU A 89 21.94 10.98 -5.57
N LEU A 90 22.10 10.93 -4.24
CA LEU A 90 20.99 10.89 -3.29
C LEU A 90 20.20 12.20 -3.28
N LEU A 91 20.90 13.34 -3.27
CA LEU A 91 20.26 14.65 -3.36
C LEU A 91 19.44 14.75 -4.65
N MET A 92 20.00 14.29 -5.77
CA MET A 92 19.27 14.27 -7.03
C MET A 92 18.03 13.34 -6.98
N ALA A 93 18.15 12.15 -6.38
CA ALA A 93 17.02 11.24 -6.24
C ALA A 93 15.88 11.82 -5.39
N TRP A 94 16.22 12.64 -4.39
CA TRP A 94 15.26 13.23 -3.47
C TRP A 94 14.65 14.55 -3.98
N CYS A 95 15.46 15.38 -4.65
CA CYS A 95 15.06 16.72 -5.07
C CYS A 95 14.45 16.76 -6.48
N LEU A 96 14.77 15.82 -7.37
CA LEU A 96 14.16 15.81 -8.71
C LEU A 96 12.85 15.01 -8.72
N ASN A 97 11.81 15.61 -9.29
CA ASN A 97 10.54 14.92 -9.52
C ASN A 97 10.64 13.95 -10.72
N ASN A 98 9.61 13.11 -10.92
CA ASN A 98 9.65 12.07 -11.95
C ASN A 98 9.76 12.63 -13.38
N GLU A 99 9.37 13.87 -13.63
CA GLU A 99 9.41 14.50 -14.95
C GLU A 99 10.81 15.03 -15.28
N GLU A 100 11.50 15.60 -14.30
CA GLU A 100 12.88 16.06 -14.48
C GLU A 100 13.88 14.90 -14.63
N ARG A 101 13.55 13.72 -14.10
CA ARG A 101 14.36 12.49 -14.28
C ARG A 101 14.24 11.84 -15.66
N LYS A 102 13.24 12.22 -16.46
CA LYS A 102 12.98 11.65 -17.80
C LYS A 102 13.60 12.47 -18.95
N LYS A 103 14.02 13.70 -18.69
CA LYS A 103 14.74 14.55 -19.64
C LYS A 103 16.22 14.18 -19.68
#